data_AF-A0A923VXD3-F1
#
_entry.id   AF-A0A923VXD3-F1
#
_cell.length_a   1.000
_cell.length_b   1.000
_cell.length_c   1.000
_cell.angle_alpha   90.00
_cell.angle_beta   90.00
_cell.angle_gamma   90.00
#
_symmetry.space_group_name_H-M   'P 1'
#
loop_
_entity.id
_entity.type
_entity.pdbx_description
1 polymer ?
#
loop_
_entity_poly.entity_id
_entity_poly.type
_entity_poly.pdbx_seq_one_letter_code
_entity_poly.pdbx_strand_id
1 'polypeptide(L)'
;MSLYKNLFKQTLIYGLATVLPRMLSFLLNPLYVKVLPKGEFGEISIVFAGLIFFNVILSYGMETSFFRFYNSEENKDNVVSTSTISIFWSSFGFLLIALLFKNAIADFTNVNVTYIAYTIWILAFDALAIVPF
;
A
#
# COMPACT_ATOMS: atom_id res chain seq x y z
N MET A 1 -24.94 21.42 -17.16
CA MET A 1 -23.55 21.85 -16.81
C MET A 1 -22.71 21.66 -18.07
N SER A 2 -21.94 22.65 -18.54
CA SER A 2 -21.13 22.45 -19.77
C SER A 2 -20.03 21.40 -19.54
N LEU A 3 -19.66 20.65 -20.58
CA LEU A 3 -18.61 19.62 -20.54
C LEU A 3 -17.32 20.16 -19.90
N TYR A 4 -16.91 21.37 -20.28
CA TYR A 4 -15.74 22.07 -19.73
C TYR A 4 -15.83 22.32 -18.23
N LYS A 5 -17.02 22.67 -17.71
CA LYS A 5 -17.23 22.90 -16.27
C LYS A 5 -17.18 21.58 -15.49
N ASN A 6 -17.66 20.48 -16.07
CA ASN A 6 -17.53 19.15 -15.46
C ASN A 6 -16.09 18.65 -15.47
N LEU A 7 -15.37 18.80 -16.58
CA LEU A 7 -13.94 18.47 -16.70
C LEU A 7 -13.12 19.22 -15.65
N PHE A 8 -13.26 20.55 -15.59
CA PHE A 8 -12.51 21.36 -14.63
C PHE A 8 -12.82 21.00 -13.17
N LYS A 9 -14.11 20.74 -12.85
CA LYS A 9 -14.53 20.30 -11.51
C LYS A 9 -13.90 18.95 -11.15
N GLN A 10 -13.92 17.98 -12.06
CA GLN A 10 -13.31 16.68 -11.81
C GLN A 10 -11.79 16.78 -11.68
N THR A 11 -11.12 17.49 -12.59
CA THR A 11 -9.67 17.71 -12.50
C THR A 11 -9.26 18.39 -11.20
N LEU A 12 -10.00 19.40 -10.74
CA LEU A 12 -9.73 20.02 -9.45
C LEU A 12 -9.96 19.07 -8.28
N ILE A 13 -11.08 18.33 -8.26
CA ILE A 13 -11.39 17.42 -7.15
C ILE A 13 -10.36 16.28 -7.09
N TYR A 14 -10.10 15.58 -8.20
CA TYR A 14 -9.13 14.50 -8.25
C TYR A 14 -7.69 15.01 -8.08
N GLY A 15 -7.36 16.16 -8.66
CA GLY A 15 -6.05 16.81 -8.51
C GLY A 15 -5.80 17.21 -7.07
N LEU A 16 -6.74 17.89 -6.42
CA LEU A 16 -6.60 18.25 -5.01
C LEU A 16 -6.55 16.99 -4.13
N ALA A 17 -7.45 16.03 -4.31
CA ALA A 17 -7.49 14.81 -3.50
C ALA A 17 -6.20 13.97 -3.57
N THR A 18 -5.52 13.94 -4.72
CA THR A 18 -4.29 13.15 -4.90
C THR A 18 -3.01 13.94 -4.62
N VAL A 19 -2.98 15.24 -4.96
CA VAL A 19 -1.76 16.06 -4.88
C VAL A 19 -1.58 16.69 -3.51
N LEU A 20 -2.65 17.16 -2.84
CA LEU A 20 -2.52 17.79 -1.52
C LEU A 20 -1.81 16.88 -0.49
N PRO A 21 -2.20 15.60 -0.31
CA PRO A 21 -1.54 14.74 0.66
C PRO A 21 -0.03 14.61 0.37
N ARG A 22 0.35 14.45 -0.90
CA ARG A 22 1.76 14.35 -1.31
C ARG A 22 2.51 15.66 -1.08
N MET A 23 1.88 16.80 -1.35
CA MET A 23 2.48 18.11 -1.07
C MET A 23 2.71 18.33 0.41
N LEU A 24 1.77 17.91 1.26
CA LEU A 24 1.94 17.96 2.71
C LEU A 24 3.11 17.07 3.16
N SER A 25 3.20 15.83 2.68
CA SER A 25 4.34 14.95 2.97
C SER A 25 5.68 15.55 2.52
N PHE A 26 5.70 16.18 1.33
CA PHE A 26 6.89 16.87 0.84
C PHE A 26 7.29 18.06 1.71
N LEU A 27 6.34 18.88 2.15
CA LEU A 27 6.58 20.02 3.04
C LEU A 27 7.02 19.59 4.45
N LEU A 28 6.60 18.41 4.90
CA LEU A 28 7.03 17.84 6.18
C LEU A 28 8.45 17.26 6.11
N ASN A 29 8.96 16.92 4.93
CA ASN A 29 10.29 16.32 4.81
C ASN A 29 11.42 17.22 5.35
N PRO A 30 11.50 18.54 5.04
CA PRO A 30 12.46 19.44 5.68
C PRO A 30 12.34 19.52 7.21
N LEU A 31 11.14 19.35 7.76
CA LEU A 31 10.91 19.31 9.21
C LEU A 31 11.50 18.01 9.79
N TYR A 32 11.23 16.87 9.15
CA TYR A 32 11.76 15.58 9.59
C TYR A 32 13.28 15.55 9.59
N VAL A 33 13.92 16.06 8.54
CA VAL A 33 15.39 16.10 8.45
C VAL A 33 16.02 17.04 9.48
N LYS A 34 15.33 18.11 9.91
CA LYS A 34 15.83 19.05 10.91
C LYS A 34 15.67 18.56 12.36
N VAL A 35 14.58 17.85 12.63
CA VAL A 35 14.18 17.48 14.00
C VAL A 35 14.59 16.05 14.37
N LEU A 36 14.55 15.10 13.43
CA LEU A 36 14.91 13.72 13.73
C LEU A 36 16.44 13.49 13.71
N PRO A 37 16.97 12.67 14.62
CA PRO A 37 18.31 12.14 14.52
C PRO A 37 18.49 11.35 13.21
N LYS A 38 19.71 11.40 12.64
CA LYS A 38 20.03 10.70 11.38
C LYS A 38 19.75 9.18 11.43
N GLY A 39 19.89 8.56 12.60
CA GLY A 39 19.59 7.14 12.81
C GLY A 39 18.12 6.81 12.61
N GLU A 40 17.23 7.55 13.28
CA GLU A 40 15.77 7.33 13.20
C GLU A 40 15.22 7.62 11.80
N PHE A 41 15.77 8.63 11.11
CA PHE A 41 15.39 8.90 9.72
C PHE A 41 15.81 7.77 8.76
N GLY A 42 16.92 7.09 9.06
CA GLY A 42 17.37 5.90 8.35
C GLY A 42 16.41 4.73 8.51
N GLU A 43 15.94 4.47 9.73
CA GLU A 43 14.95 3.42 10.00
C GLU A 43 13.65 3.65 9.24
N ILE A 44 13.13 4.87 9.25
CA ILE A 44 11.92 5.26 8.50
C ILE A 44 12.13 4.99 6.99
N SER A 45 13.28 5.39 6.45
CA SER A 45 13.57 5.21 5.03
C SER A 45 13.59 3.73 4.62
N ILE A 46 14.16 2.85 5.46
CA ILE A 46 14.18 1.40 5.23
C ILE A 46 12.76 0.83 5.29
N VAL A 47 11.96 1.23 6.29
CA VAL A 47 10.57 0.81 6.42
C VAL A 47 9.74 1.19 5.19
N PHE A 48 9.82 2.45 4.75
CA PHE A 48 9.09 2.91 3.57
C PHE A 48 9.55 2.24 2.27
N ALA A 49 10.85 1.98 2.10
CA ALA A 49 11.36 1.21 0.97
C ALA A 49 10.79 -0.22 0.97
N GLY A 50 10.75 -0.86 2.13
CA GLY A 50 10.12 -2.16 2.33
C GLY A 50 8.63 -2.14 1.95
N LEU A 51 7.87 -1.15 2.45
CA LEU A 51 6.45 -0.99 2.11
C LEU A 51 6.24 -0.92 0.59
N ILE A 52 6.98 -0.05 -0.11
CA ILE A 52 6.83 0.12 -1.56
C ILE A 52 7.15 -1.19 -2.29
N PHE A 53 8.26 -1.85 -1.95
CA PHE A 53 8.70 -3.05 -2.63
C PHE A 53 7.74 -4.23 -2.42
N PHE A 54 7.37 -4.50 -1.17
CA PHE A 54 6.50 -5.64 -0.86
C PHE A 54 5.06 -5.41 -1.30
N ASN A 55 4.57 -4.16 -1.34
CA ASN A 55 3.23 -3.88 -1.84
C ASN A 55 3.08 -4.29 -3.32
N VAL A 56 4.10 -4.05 -4.14
CA VAL A 56 4.12 -4.50 -5.55
C VAL A 56 4.07 -6.04 -5.65
N ILE A 57 4.82 -6.74 -4.79
CA ILE A 57 4.86 -8.21 -4.78
C ILE A 57 3.54 -8.80 -4.30
N LEU A 58 3.00 -8.31 -3.19
CA LEU A 58 1.76 -8.80 -2.58
C LEU A 58 0.52 -8.43 -3.39
N SER A 59 0.58 -7.35 -4.15
CA SER A 59 -0.46 -6.99 -5.11
C SER A 59 -0.49 -7.91 -6.31
N TYR A 60 0.68 -8.34 -6.81
CA TYR A 60 0.88 -9.17 -8.01
C TYR A 60 0.01 -8.77 -9.22
N GLY A 61 -0.39 -7.48 -9.31
CA GLY A 61 -1.26 -6.99 -10.38
C GLY A 61 -2.71 -7.47 -10.29
N MET A 62 -3.20 -7.81 -9.09
CA MET A 62 -4.58 -8.27 -8.91
C MET A 62 -5.59 -7.20 -9.29
N GLU A 63 -5.38 -5.93 -8.96
CA GLU A 63 -6.34 -4.85 -9.27
C GLU A 63 -6.66 -4.79 -10.78
N THR A 64 -5.63 -4.78 -11.62
CA THR A 64 -5.79 -4.72 -13.08
C THR A 64 -6.42 -6.00 -13.63
N SER A 65 -6.03 -7.15 -13.09
CA SER A 65 -6.57 -8.46 -13.46
C SER A 65 -8.05 -8.57 -13.07
N PHE A 66 -8.41 -8.14 -11.86
CA PHE A 66 -9.77 -8.10 -11.35
C PHE A 66 -10.67 -7.27 -12.27
N PHE A 67 -10.31 -6.03 -12.58
CA PHE A 67 -11.13 -5.20 -13.47
C PHE A 67 -11.26 -5.76 -14.88
N ARG A 68 -10.22 -6.43 -15.40
CA ARG A 68 -10.29 -7.09 -16.71
C ARG A 68 -11.30 -8.24 -16.70
N PHE A 69 -11.20 -9.16 -15.74
CA PHE A 69 -12.08 -10.33 -15.67
C PHE A 69 -13.50 -9.96 -15.24
N TYR A 70 -13.66 -9.00 -14.33
CA TYR A 70 -14.98 -8.52 -13.89
C TYR A 70 -15.82 -7.93 -15.04
N ASN A 71 -15.16 -7.29 -16.02
CA ASN A 71 -15.85 -6.73 -17.19
C ASN A 71 -16.02 -7.73 -18.35
N SER A 72 -15.24 -8.82 -18.37
CA SER A 72 -15.24 -9.78 -19.49
C SER A 72 -16.06 -11.05 -19.20
N GLU A 73 -16.19 -11.44 -17.94
CA GLU A 73 -16.91 -12.65 -17.53
C GLU A 73 -18.40 -12.39 -17.27
N GLU A 74 -19.25 -13.34 -17.64
CA GLU A 74 -20.68 -13.29 -17.32
C GLU A 74 -20.93 -13.47 -15.82
N ASN A 75 -20.16 -14.34 -15.16
CA ASN A 75 -20.31 -14.64 -13.74
C ASN A 75 -19.33 -13.82 -12.88
N LYS A 76 -19.75 -12.60 -12.57
CA LYS A 76 -18.98 -11.61 -11.79
C LYS A 76 -18.76 -12.04 -10.34
N ASP A 77 -19.72 -12.74 -9.75
CA ASP A 77 -19.64 -13.19 -8.36
C ASP A 77 -18.49 -14.18 -8.16
N ASN A 78 -18.27 -15.06 -9.15
CA ASN A 78 -17.13 -15.98 -9.13
C ASN A 78 -15.78 -15.25 -9.22
N VAL A 79 -15.69 -14.19 -10.01
CA VAL A 79 -14.46 -13.38 -10.13
C VAL A 79 -14.14 -12.69 -8.81
N VAL A 80 -15.15 -12.09 -8.16
CA VAL A 80 -15.00 -11.45 -6.84
C VAL A 80 -14.59 -12.47 -5.78
N SER A 81 -15.29 -13.60 -5.69
CA SER A 81 -14.98 -14.64 -4.71
C SER A 81 -13.57 -15.20 -4.90
N THR A 82 -13.19 -15.57 -6.13
CA THR A 82 -11.88 -16.16 -6.42
C THR A 82 -10.75 -15.18 -6.15
N SER A 83 -10.91 -13.90 -6.57
CA SER A 83 -9.90 -12.86 -6.34
C SER A 83 -9.72 -12.58 -4.84
N THR A 84 -10.83 -12.53 -4.09
CA THR A 84 -10.82 -12.31 -2.64
C THR A 84 -10.15 -13.47 -1.90
N ILE A 85 -10.51 -14.72 -2.24
CA ILE A 85 -9.91 -15.92 -1.65
C ILE A 85 -8.41 -15.98 -1.94
N SER A 86 -8.00 -15.69 -3.18
CA SER A 86 -6.59 -15.68 -3.58
C SER A 86 -5.79 -14.67 -2.76
N ILE A 87 -6.22 -13.41 -2.70
CA ILE A 87 -5.55 -12.35 -1.93
C ILE A 87 -5.56 -12.65 -0.44
N PHE A 88 -6.66 -13.19 0.08
CA PHE A 88 -6.77 -13.53 1.49
C PHE A 88 -5.72 -14.58 1.89
N TRP A 89 -5.65 -15.70 1.17
CA TRP A 89 -4.71 -16.76 1.50
C TRP A 89 -3.26 -16.37 1.26
N SER A 90 -2.95 -15.62 0.19
CA SER A 90 -1.58 -15.14 -0.04
C SER A 90 -1.13 -14.15 1.04
N SER A 91 -2.00 -13.21 1.41
CA SER A 91 -1.71 -12.21 2.45
C SER A 91 -1.63 -12.84 3.84
N PHE A 92 -2.49 -13.81 4.13
CA PHE A 92 -2.46 -14.54 5.40
C PHE A 92 -1.20 -15.40 5.53
N GLY A 93 -0.81 -16.10 4.47
CA GLY A 93 0.45 -16.85 4.42
C GLY A 93 1.67 -15.94 4.63
N PHE A 94 1.71 -14.81 3.94
CA PHE A 94 2.74 -13.79 4.13
C PHE A 94 2.78 -13.28 5.58
N LEU A 95 1.62 -12.91 6.14
CA LEU A 95 1.50 -12.38 7.50
C LEU A 95 2.08 -13.35 8.54
N LEU A 96 1.71 -14.64 8.46
CA LEU A 96 2.22 -15.65 9.39
C LEU A 96 3.72 -15.83 9.28
N ILE A 97 4.24 -15.99 8.06
CA ILE A 97 5.67 -16.18 7.82
C ILE A 97 6.45 -14.94 8.28
N ALA A 98 6.03 -13.75 7.86
CA ALA A 98 6.72 -12.51 8.20
C ALA A 98 6.72 -12.23 9.72
N LEU A 99 5.62 -12.50 10.42
CA LEU A 99 5.56 -12.34 11.88
C LEU A 99 6.47 -13.32 12.63
N LEU A 100 6.63 -14.56 12.13
CA LEU A 100 7.57 -15.53 12.72
C LEU A 100 9.03 -15.05 12.57
N PHE A 101 9.37 -14.44 11.43
CA PHE A 101 10.73 -13.95 11.14
C PHE A 101 10.96 -12.48 11.52
N LYS A 102 9.99 -11.80 12.15
CA LYS A 102 10.07 -10.35 12.42
C LYS A 102 11.34 -9.91 13.17
N ASN A 103 11.81 -10.74 14.11
CA ASN A 103 13.02 -10.45 14.89
C ASN A 103 14.28 -10.54 14.02
N ALA A 104 14.37 -11.58 13.18
CA ALA A 104 15.48 -11.74 12.25
C ALA A 104 15.52 -10.60 11.21
N ILE A 105 14.35 -10.15 10.75
CA ILE A 105 14.24 -9.01 9.84
C ILE A 105 14.70 -7.72 10.53
N ALA A 106 14.30 -7.51 11.78
CA ALA A 106 14.71 -6.35 12.57
C ALA A 106 16.23 -6.31 12.79
N ASP A 107 16.83 -7.45 13.14
CA ASP A 107 18.28 -7.56 13.33
C ASP A 107 19.06 -7.33 12.02
N PHE A 108 18.55 -7.84 10.90
CA PHE A 108 19.16 -7.65 9.58
C PHE A 108 19.08 -6.20 9.09
N THR A 109 17.96 -5.52 9.35
CA THR A 109 17.72 -4.15 8.90
C THR A 109 18.20 -3.08 9.88
N ASN A 110 18.58 -3.48 11.10
CA ASN A 110 18.90 -2.59 12.22
C ASN A 110 17.74 -1.64 12.56
N VAL A 111 16.51 -2.09 12.38
CA VAL A 111 15.28 -1.33 12.64
C VAL A 111 14.59 -1.90 13.87
N ASN A 112 13.92 -1.05 14.65
CA ASN A 112 13.14 -1.53 15.80
C ASN A 112 12.11 -2.60 15.39
N VAL A 113 12.08 -3.73 16.12
CA VAL A 113 11.14 -4.85 15.91
C VAL A 113 9.69 -4.38 15.85
N THR A 114 9.34 -3.35 16.63
CA THR A 114 7.99 -2.78 16.66
C THR A 114 7.62 -2.15 15.31
N TYR A 115 8.54 -1.44 14.67
CA TYR A 115 8.31 -0.84 13.36
C TYR A 115 8.22 -1.90 12.26
N ILE A 116 9.04 -2.96 12.34
CA ILE A 116 8.91 -4.11 11.44
C ILE A 116 7.55 -4.80 11.61
N ALA A 117 7.08 -4.99 12.84
CA ALA A 117 5.76 -5.56 13.09
C ALA A 117 4.64 -4.70 12.49
N TYR A 118 4.70 -3.37 12.65
CA TYR A 118 3.75 -2.46 12.01
C TYR A 118 3.80 -2.53 10.49
N THR A 119 5.00 -2.59 9.92
CA THR A 119 5.21 -2.72 8.47
C THR A 119 4.53 -3.97 7.92
N ILE A 120 4.71 -5.12 8.59
CA ILE A 120 4.10 -6.38 8.20
C ILE A 120 2.57 -6.30 8.25
N TRP A 121 2.01 -5.73 9.31
CA TRP A 121 0.56 -5.55 9.44
C TRP A 121 0.00 -4.61 8.37
N ILE A 122 0.65 -3.47 8.12
CA ILE A 122 0.25 -2.52 7.08
C ILE A 122 0.24 -3.22 5.72
N LEU A 123 1.30 -3.96 5.38
CA LEU A 123 1.37 -4.71 4.12
C LEU A 123 0.24 -5.74 3.96
N ALA A 124 -0.10 -6.46 5.03
CA ALA A 124 -1.18 -7.44 4.99
C ALA A 124 -2.55 -6.76 4.78
N PHE A 125 -2.82 -5.64 5.47
CA PHE A 125 -4.07 -4.90 5.30
C PHE A 125 -4.16 -4.18 3.95
N ASP A 126 -3.06 -3.58 3.49
CA ASP A 126 -3.00 -2.96 2.17
C ASP A 126 -3.28 -4.00 1.08
N ALA A 127 -2.68 -5.19 1.19
CA ALA A 127 -2.92 -6.28 0.23
C ALA A 127 -4.38 -6.74 0.21
N LEU A 128 -5.03 -6.84 1.39
CA LEU A 128 -6.46 -7.18 1.48
C LEU A 128 -7.37 -6.10 0.88
N ALA A 129 -6.95 -4.83 0.91
CA ALA A 129 -7.73 -3.71 0.37
C ALA A 129 -7.61 -3.54 -1.16
N ILE A 130 -6.83 -4.40 -1.84
CA ILE A 130 -6.63 -4.32 -3.30
C ILE A 130 -7.88 -4.71 -4.09
N VAL A 131 -8.64 -5.70 -3.61
CA VAL A 131 -9.90 -6.08 -4.27
C VAL A 131 -10.96 -5.05 -3.85
N PRO A 132 -11.52 -4.26 -4.79
CA PRO A 132 -12.61 -3.34 -4.47
C PRO A 132 -13.84 -4.16 -4.05
N PHE A 133 -14.44 -3.78 -2.92
CA PHE A 133 -15.72 -4.33 -2.43
C PHE A 133 -16.88 -3.98 -3.36
#